data_AF-A0A2G6FJU1-F1
#
_entry.id   AF-A0A2G6FJU1-F1
#
_cell.length_a   1.000
_cell.length_b   1.000
_cell.length_c   1.000
_cell.angle_alpha   90.00
_cell.angle_beta   90.00
_cell.angle_gamma   90.00
#
_symmetry.space_group_name_H-M   'P 1'
#
loop_
_entity.id
_entity.type
_entity.pdbx_description
1 polymer ?
#
loop_
_entity_poly.entity_id
_entity_poly.type
_entity_poly.pdbx_seq_one_letter_code
_entity_poly.pdbx_strand_id
1 'polypeptide(L)'
;YPLVSPFQSQMNESTAENIGMLILVQNRKIIEQTARSLAIKGIIPLIFITFLTAFITSILIYFLFTRPISEIARILHNIKPGTDYLLQCPAMHHNNEIGSLLSDINALLKRNTTALNAERALRKRLSFLEKRYRTIFEKANSAIFLADQNGKISVYNPFFLKIANKTGNANQVLHNFIELFADSRTSAGNFLGPAYQEKKSFR
;
A
#
# COMPACT_ATOMS: atom_id res chain seq x y z
N TYR A 1 2.48 -10.26 -84.54
CA TYR A 1 1.09 -10.49 -84.97
C TYR A 1 1.01 -10.28 -86.48
N PRO A 2 0.46 -11.23 -87.27
CA PRO A 2 0.31 -11.05 -88.71
C PRO A 2 -0.77 -10.00 -88.99
N LEU A 3 -0.49 -9.06 -89.89
CA LEU A 3 -1.46 -8.04 -90.31
C LEU A 3 -2.13 -8.51 -91.61
N VAL A 4 -3.46 -8.45 -91.63
CA VAL A 4 -4.30 -8.88 -92.76
C VAL A 4 -4.97 -7.65 -93.38
N SER A 5 -5.12 -7.64 -94.71
CA SER A 5 -5.69 -6.53 -95.47
C SER A 5 -7.13 -6.19 -95.04
N PRO A 6 -7.45 -4.93 -94.72
CA PRO A 6 -8.83 -4.52 -94.46
C PRO A 6 -9.64 -4.25 -95.75
N PHE A 7 -8.98 -4.16 -96.91
CA PHE A 7 -9.64 -3.82 -98.19
C PHE A 7 -10.25 -5.02 -98.93
N GLN A 8 -10.11 -6.24 -98.39
CA GLN A 8 -10.62 -7.47 -99.03
C GLN A 8 -12.02 -7.88 -98.58
N SER A 9 -12.71 -7.15 -97.68
CA SER A 9 -14.06 -7.55 -97.22
C SER A 9 -15.16 -7.45 -98.30
N GLN A 10 -14.84 -7.07 -99.54
CA GLN A 10 -15.79 -6.96 -100.65
C GLN A 10 -15.40 -7.78 -101.91
N MET A 11 -14.31 -8.56 -101.90
CA MET A 11 -13.95 -9.43 -103.03
C MET A 11 -13.55 -10.82 -102.54
N ASN A 12 -14.43 -11.78 -102.80
CA ASN A 12 -14.29 -13.25 -102.75
C ASN A 12 -13.41 -13.85 -101.64
N GLU A 13 -14.09 -14.59 -100.75
CA GLU A 13 -13.49 -15.53 -99.80
C GLU A 13 -12.59 -16.55 -100.52
N SER A 14 -11.26 -16.51 -100.30
CA SER A 14 -10.41 -17.73 -100.19
C SER A 14 -8.89 -17.54 -99.95
N THR A 15 -8.31 -16.33 -99.95
CA THR A 15 -6.89 -16.19 -99.51
C THR A 15 -6.65 -14.87 -98.78
N ALA A 16 -6.61 -14.91 -97.44
CA ALA A 16 -6.16 -13.77 -96.64
C ALA A 16 -4.68 -13.49 -96.94
N GLU A 17 -4.41 -12.40 -97.66
CA GLU A 17 -3.05 -12.01 -98.00
C GLU A 17 -2.35 -11.45 -96.76
N ASN A 18 -1.29 -12.13 -96.32
CA ASN A 18 -0.46 -11.67 -95.21
C ASN A 18 0.44 -10.54 -95.71
N ILE A 19 0.09 -9.30 -95.37
CA ILE A 19 0.81 -8.11 -95.86
C ILE A 19 1.99 -7.73 -94.95
N GLY A 20 2.32 -8.57 -93.96
CA GLY A 20 3.49 -8.37 -93.12
C GLY A 20 3.32 -8.79 -91.66
N MET A 21 4.43 -8.71 -90.93
CA MET A 21 4.52 -9.12 -89.53
C MET A 21 4.82 -7.93 -88.62
N LEU A 22 3.92 -7.66 -87.68
CA LEU A 22 4.17 -6.72 -86.59
C LEU A 22 5.01 -7.40 -85.51
N ILE A 23 6.24 -6.92 -85.28
CA ILE A 23 7.13 -7.37 -84.21
C ILE A 23 7.01 -6.39 -83.03
N LEU A 24 6.38 -6.83 -81.95
CA LEU A 24 6.30 -6.06 -80.71
C LEU A 24 7.56 -6.31 -79.87
N VAL A 25 8.40 -5.31 -79.69
CA VAL A 25 9.58 -5.39 -78.82
C VAL A 25 9.29 -4.61 -77.54
N GLN A 26 9.29 -5.31 -76.40
CA GLN A 26 9.10 -4.67 -75.10
C GLN A 26 10.32 -3.79 -74.76
N ASN A 27 10.09 -2.50 -74.53
CA ASN A 27 11.14 -1.60 -74.06
C ASN A 27 11.36 -1.79 -72.55
N ARG A 28 12.22 -2.76 -72.20
CA ARG A 28 12.55 -3.11 -70.81
C ARG A 28 13.03 -1.92 -69.98
N LYS A 29 13.81 -1.00 -70.57
CA LYS A 29 14.32 0.20 -69.89
C LYS A 29 13.20 1.11 -69.41
N ILE A 30 12.16 1.31 -70.24
CA ILE A 30 11.00 2.12 -69.86
C ILE A 30 10.19 1.42 -68.77
N ILE A 31 9.95 0.12 -68.90
CA ILE A 31 9.19 -0.67 -67.91
C ILE A 31 9.87 -0.61 -66.54
N GLU A 32 11.20 -0.76 -66.48
CA GLU A 32 11.98 -0.68 -65.23
C GLU A 32 11.95 0.73 -64.61
N GLN A 33 12.08 1.77 -65.43
CA GLN A 33 12.00 3.16 -64.95
C GLN A 33 10.61 3.51 -64.42
N THR A 34 9.56 3.11 -65.14
CA THR A 34 8.17 3.28 -64.71
C THR A 34 7.93 2.50 -63.41
N ALA A 35 8.33 1.23 -63.34
CA ALA A 35 8.21 0.40 -62.13
C ALA A 35 8.92 1.02 -60.93
N ARG A 36 10.15 1.55 -61.09
CA ARG A 36 10.90 2.19 -60.02
C ARG A 36 10.22 3.47 -59.53
N SER A 37 9.74 4.30 -60.46
CA SER A 37 9.04 5.54 -60.10
C SER A 37 7.70 5.27 -59.39
N LEU A 38 6.98 4.21 -59.79
CA LEU A 38 5.74 3.77 -59.14
C LEU A 38 6.02 3.22 -57.75
N ALA A 39 7.07 2.41 -57.58
CA ALA A 39 7.48 1.87 -56.29
C ALA A 39 7.84 2.98 -55.29
N ILE A 40 8.65 3.96 -55.71
CA ILE A 40 9.05 5.08 -54.84
C ILE A 40 7.85 5.94 -54.44
N LYS A 41 6.95 6.23 -55.39
CA LYS A 41 5.71 6.98 -55.10
C LYS A 41 4.80 6.26 -54.10
N GLY A 42 4.79 4.92 -54.10
CA GLY A 42 4.00 4.12 -53.16
C GLY A 42 4.64 3.98 -51.76
N ILE A 43 5.97 3.95 -51.67
CA ILE A 43 6.67 3.72 -50.39
C ILE A 43 6.67 4.96 -49.49
N ILE A 44 6.84 6.16 -50.07
CA ILE A 44 6.89 7.43 -49.32
C ILE A 44 5.65 7.63 -48.41
N PRO A 45 4.40 7.48 -48.89
CA PRO A 45 3.22 7.64 -48.03
C PRO A 45 3.11 6.56 -46.96
N LEU A 46 3.58 5.32 -47.22
CA LEU A 46 3.61 4.26 -46.22
C LEU A 46 4.53 4.58 -45.04
N ILE A 47 5.72 5.12 -45.33
CA ILE A 47 6.66 5.54 -44.28
C ILE A 47 6.03 6.67 -43.47
N PHE A 48 5.43 7.65 -44.16
CA PHE A 48 4.80 8.79 -43.52
C PHE A 48 3.65 8.37 -42.59
N ILE A 49 2.72 7.51 -43.05
CA ILE A 49 1.59 7.07 -42.22
C ILE A 49 2.04 6.20 -41.05
N THR A 50 3.08 5.37 -41.23
CA THR A 50 3.65 4.54 -40.14
C THR A 50 4.28 5.43 -39.08
N PHE A 51 5.04 6.44 -39.50
CA PHE A 51 5.63 7.41 -38.57
C PHE A 51 4.54 8.21 -37.84
N LEU A 52 3.53 8.68 -38.58
CA LEU A 52 2.43 9.47 -38.02
C LEU A 52 1.62 8.66 -36.99
N THR A 53 1.31 7.40 -37.29
CA THR A 53 0.59 6.52 -36.36
C THR A 53 1.44 6.19 -35.13
N ALA A 54 2.73 5.89 -35.29
CA ALA A 54 3.65 5.70 -34.16
C ALA A 54 3.74 6.96 -33.28
N PHE A 55 3.79 8.15 -33.90
CA PHE A 55 3.85 9.41 -33.19
C PHE A 55 2.56 9.68 -32.39
N ILE A 56 1.39 9.51 -33.01
CA ILE A 56 0.10 9.71 -32.35
C ILE A 56 -0.09 8.70 -31.21
N THR A 57 0.23 7.42 -31.42
CA THR A 57 0.13 6.39 -30.39
C THR A 57 1.07 6.66 -29.22
N SER A 58 2.30 7.12 -29.48
CA SER A 58 3.24 7.53 -28.43
C SER A 58 2.69 8.69 -27.59
N ILE A 59 2.07 9.69 -28.23
CA ILE A 59 1.42 10.80 -27.51
C ILE A 59 0.26 10.27 -26.66
N LEU A 60 -0.61 9.44 -27.24
CA LEU A 60 -1.74 8.86 -26.54
C LEU A 60 -1.29 8.07 -25.30
N ILE A 61 -0.28 7.19 -25.43
CA ILE A 61 0.23 6.39 -24.32
C ILE A 61 0.81 7.27 -23.22
N TYR A 62 1.55 8.32 -23.59
CA TYR A 62 2.12 9.25 -22.63
C TYR A 62 1.04 9.94 -21.78
N PHE A 63 -0.04 10.41 -22.41
CA PHE A 63 -1.13 11.11 -21.73
C PHE A 63 -2.07 10.16 -20.96
N LEU A 64 -2.42 8.99 -21.51
CA LEU A 64 -3.40 8.09 -20.89
C LEU A 64 -2.80 7.20 -19.81
N PHE A 65 -1.51 6.85 -19.88
CA PHE A 65 -0.91 5.89 -18.97
C PHE A 65 0.25 6.48 -18.18
N THR A 66 1.26 7.00 -18.89
CA THR A 66 2.55 7.32 -18.26
C THR A 66 2.43 8.46 -17.23
N ARG A 67 1.77 9.56 -17.60
CA ARG A 67 1.54 10.69 -16.68
C ARG A 67 0.71 10.32 -15.44
N PRO A 68 -0.52 9.76 -15.57
CA PRO A 68 -1.36 9.51 -14.40
C PRO A 68 -0.75 8.49 -13.44
N ILE A 69 -0.08 7.44 -13.94
CA ILE A 69 0.59 6.45 -13.07
C ILE A 69 1.72 7.11 -12.27
N SER A 70 2.53 7.96 -12.90
CA SER A 70 3.65 8.65 -12.25
C SER A 70 3.16 9.61 -11.14
N GLU A 71 2.02 10.26 -11.36
CA GLU A 71 1.41 11.16 -10.40
C GLU A 71 0.88 10.40 -9.18
N ILE A 72 0.17 9.29 -9.39
CA ILE A 72 -0.32 8.42 -8.31
C ILE A 72 0.85 7.90 -7.46
N ALA A 73 1.91 7.40 -8.11
CA ALA A 73 3.08 6.89 -7.40
C ALA A 73 3.76 7.96 -6.54
N ARG A 74 3.89 9.18 -7.06
CA ARG A 74 4.47 10.32 -6.31
C ARG A 74 3.62 10.70 -5.11
N ILE A 75 2.29 10.79 -5.29
CA ILE A 75 1.40 11.14 -4.18
C ILE A 75 1.47 10.04 -3.12
N LEU A 76 1.39 8.76 -3.51
CA LEU A 76 1.45 7.64 -2.59
C LEU A 76 2.76 7.59 -1.77
N HIS A 77 3.90 7.87 -2.41
CA HIS A 77 5.20 7.92 -1.73
C HIS A 77 5.26 9.02 -0.66
N ASN A 78 4.52 10.10 -0.86
CA ASN A 78 4.52 11.25 0.04
C ASN A 78 3.45 11.17 1.15
N ILE A 79 2.57 10.15 1.13
CA ILE A 79 1.58 9.95 2.19
C ILE A 79 2.29 9.43 3.45
N LYS A 80 2.32 10.26 4.49
CA LYS A 80 2.81 9.85 5.82
C LYS A 80 1.80 8.88 6.47
N PRO A 81 2.23 7.74 7.03
CA PRO A 81 1.33 6.81 7.71
C PRO A 81 0.54 7.49 8.84
N GLY A 82 -0.79 7.34 8.81
CA GLY A 82 -1.70 7.89 9.83
C GLY A 82 -2.28 9.27 9.52
N THR A 83 -2.19 9.77 8.29
CA THR A 83 -3.00 10.90 7.79
C THR A 83 -4.27 10.40 7.10
N ASP A 84 -5.32 11.23 7.09
CA ASP A 84 -6.60 10.93 6.42
C ASP A 84 -6.58 11.29 4.92
N TYR A 85 -5.39 11.30 4.29
CA TYR A 85 -5.25 11.72 2.90
C TYR A 85 -5.79 10.64 1.96
N LEU A 86 -6.80 11.00 1.15
CA LEU A 86 -7.38 10.15 0.12
C LEU A 86 -6.87 10.62 -1.26
N LEU A 87 -6.43 9.68 -2.08
CA LEU A 87 -6.08 9.93 -3.47
C LEU A 87 -7.36 10.32 -4.23
N GLN A 88 -7.37 11.50 -4.84
CA GLN A 88 -8.49 11.92 -5.68
C GLN A 88 -8.39 11.26 -7.05
N CYS A 89 -9.43 10.52 -7.45
CA CYS A 89 -9.52 9.97 -8.79
C CYS A 89 -9.87 11.07 -9.79
N PRO A 90 -9.10 11.27 -10.87
CA PRO A 90 -9.55 12.11 -11.97
C PRO A 90 -10.88 11.59 -12.55
N ALA A 91 -11.81 12.50 -12.87
CA ALA A 91 -13.15 12.17 -13.37
C ALA A 91 -13.12 11.17 -14.55
N MET A 92 -12.15 11.32 -15.46
CA MET A 92 -11.97 10.51 -16.68
C MET A 92 -11.59 9.03 -16.44
N HIS A 93 -11.23 8.64 -15.22
CA HIS A 93 -10.76 7.28 -14.90
C HIS A 93 -11.63 6.55 -13.89
N HIS A 94 -12.79 7.08 -13.49
CA HIS A 94 -13.63 6.44 -12.46
C HIS A 94 -14.11 5.04 -12.84
N ASN A 95 -14.29 4.77 -14.13
CA ASN A 95 -14.88 3.52 -14.64
C ASN A 95 -13.85 2.63 -15.37
N ASN A 96 -12.55 2.83 -15.12
CA ASN A 96 -11.50 1.97 -15.69
C ASN A 96 -10.58 1.40 -14.59
N GLU A 97 -9.57 0.64 -15.00
CA GLU A 97 -8.63 -0.06 -14.11
C GLU A 97 -7.87 0.91 -13.19
N ILE A 98 -7.62 2.14 -13.64
CA ILE A 98 -6.95 3.18 -12.83
C ILE A 98 -7.88 3.64 -11.69
N GLY A 99 -9.18 3.82 -11.96
CA GLY A 99 -10.17 4.13 -10.93
C GLY A 99 -10.31 3.01 -9.90
N SER A 100 -10.34 1.75 -10.35
CA SER A 100 -10.39 0.59 -9.44
C SER A 100 -9.16 0.54 -8.54
N LEU A 101 -7.95 0.69 -9.12
CA LEU A 101 -6.70 0.70 -8.37
C LEU A 101 -6.66 1.83 -7.33
N LEU A 102 -7.13 3.03 -7.70
CA LEU A 102 -7.22 4.16 -6.78
C LEU A 102 -8.20 3.90 -5.63
N SER A 103 -9.35 3.29 -5.92
CA SER A 103 -10.31 2.87 -4.90
C SER A 103 -9.70 1.87 -3.92
N ASP A 104 -8.99 0.86 -4.43
CA ASP A 104 -8.33 -0.17 -3.62
C ASP A 104 -7.23 0.43 -2.73
N ILE A 105 -6.40 1.32 -3.27
CA ILE A 105 -5.37 2.03 -2.49
C ILE A 105 -6.01 2.88 -1.39
N ASN A 106 -7.07 3.62 -1.70
CA ASN A 106 -7.78 4.42 -0.71
C ASN A 106 -8.41 3.57 0.40
N ALA A 107 -8.98 2.41 0.05
CA ALA A 107 -9.50 1.46 1.02
C ALA A 107 -8.39 0.94 1.95
N LEU A 108 -7.22 0.62 1.40
CA LEU A 108 -6.06 0.19 2.19
C LEU A 108 -5.53 1.29 3.11
N LEU A 109 -5.37 2.52 2.62
CA LEU A 109 -4.96 3.68 3.42
C LEU A 109 -5.93 3.91 4.58
N LYS A 110 -7.24 3.86 4.31
CA LYS A 110 -8.26 4.02 5.35
C LYS A 110 -8.20 2.95 6.43
N ARG A 111 -7.99 1.68 6.04
CA ARG A 111 -7.82 0.56 6.97
C ARG A 111 -6.56 0.76 7.82
N ASN A 112 -5.45 1.17 7.20
CA ASN A 112 -4.19 1.42 7.90
C ASN A 112 -4.33 2.55 8.93
N THR A 113 -4.87 3.70 8.53
CA THR A 113 -5.08 4.84 9.44
C THR A 113 -6.01 4.48 10.60
N THR A 114 -7.08 3.71 10.33
CA THR A 114 -7.98 3.21 11.39
C THR A 114 -7.26 2.31 12.38
N ALA A 115 -6.43 1.37 11.91
CA ALA A 115 -5.65 0.48 12.75
C ALA A 115 -4.62 1.24 13.62
N LEU A 116 -3.89 2.20 13.03
CA LEU A 116 -2.95 3.05 13.77
C LEU A 116 -3.64 3.88 14.84
N ASN A 117 -4.82 4.43 14.54
CA ASN A 117 -5.58 5.20 15.52
C ASN A 117 -6.09 4.33 16.68
N ALA A 118 -6.54 3.11 16.39
CA ALA A 118 -6.92 2.14 17.42
C ALA A 118 -5.74 1.78 18.33
N GLU A 119 -4.56 1.51 17.75
CA GLU A 119 -3.34 1.21 18.50
C GLU A 119 -2.95 2.40 19.42
N ARG A 120 -2.95 3.62 18.89
CA ARG A 120 -2.65 4.83 19.67
C ARG A 120 -3.63 5.01 20.83
N ALA A 121 -4.92 4.73 20.62
CA ALA A 121 -5.92 4.80 21.67
C ALA A 121 -5.68 3.75 22.77
N LEU A 122 -5.34 2.51 22.38
CA LEU A 122 -4.98 1.44 23.31
C LEU A 122 -3.74 1.78 24.13
N ARG A 123 -2.68 2.28 23.49
CA ARG A 123 -1.44 2.72 24.18
C ARG A 123 -1.72 3.84 25.19
N LYS A 124 -2.56 4.83 24.82
CA LYS A 124 -2.99 5.89 25.75
C LYS A 124 -3.76 5.33 26.93
N ARG A 125 -4.69 4.40 26.69
CA ARG A 125 -5.48 3.75 27.74
C ARG A 125 -4.60 2.94 28.70
N LEU A 126 -3.63 2.21 28.16
CA LEU A 126 -2.66 1.46 28.97
C LEU A 126 -1.82 2.42 29.83
N SER A 127 -1.26 3.48 29.23
CA SER A 127 -0.49 4.49 29.95
C SER A 127 -1.30 5.15 31.07
N PHE A 128 -2.58 5.45 30.82
CA PHE A 128 -3.48 5.98 31.83
C PHE A 128 -3.73 4.97 32.96
N LEU A 129 -3.95 3.70 32.60
CA LEU A 129 -4.21 2.64 33.56
C LEU A 129 -3.00 2.36 34.45
N GLU A 130 -1.79 2.33 33.86
CA GLU A 130 -0.53 2.19 34.59
C GLU A 130 -0.32 3.34 35.58
N LYS A 131 -0.51 4.60 35.14
CA LYS A 131 -0.44 5.77 36.04
C LYS A 131 -1.45 5.68 37.17
N ARG A 132 -2.68 5.28 36.85
CA ARG A 132 -3.74 5.13 37.85
C ARG A 132 -3.41 4.03 38.85
N TYR A 133 -2.98 2.86 38.37
CA TYR A 133 -2.58 1.74 39.22
C TYR A 133 -1.39 2.14 40.12
N ARG A 134 -0.34 2.74 39.54
CA ARG A 134 0.82 3.22 40.30
C ARG A 134 0.41 4.23 41.37
N THR A 135 -0.48 5.15 41.05
CA THR A 135 -0.99 6.14 42.02
C THR A 135 -1.75 5.46 43.16
N ILE A 136 -2.64 4.51 42.86
CA ILE A 136 -3.38 3.75 43.88
C ILE A 136 -2.40 2.98 44.75
N PHE A 137 -1.45 2.29 44.14
CA PHE A 137 -0.45 1.50 44.84
C PHE A 137 0.39 2.37 45.79
N GLU A 138 0.97 3.46 45.28
CA GLU A 138 1.85 4.36 46.04
C GLU A 138 1.12 5.16 47.12
N LYS A 139 -0.11 5.62 46.86
CA LYS A 139 -0.87 6.50 47.77
C LYS A 139 -1.88 5.78 48.65
N ALA A 140 -2.01 4.46 48.55
CA ALA A 140 -2.93 3.72 49.42
C ALA A 140 -2.54 3.86 50.89
N ASN A 141 -3.51 4.22 51.74
CA ASN A 141 -3.40 4.20 53.20
C ASN A 141 -3.62 2.77 53.77
N SER A 142 -3.29 1.75 52.99
CA SER A 142 -3.38 0.34 53.37
C SER A 142 -2.15 -0.39 52.88
N ALA A 143 -1.73 -1.39 53.63
CA ALA A 143 -0.60 -2.24 53.26
C ALA A 143 -1.00 -3.10 52.06
N ILE A 144 -0.31 -2.94 50.94
CA ILE A 144 -0.49 -3.76 49.73
C ILE A 144 0.82 -4.45 49.45
N PHE A 145 0.78 -5.78 49.35
CA PHE A 145 1.93 -6.60 49.01
C PHE A 145 1.50 -7.83 48.22
N LEU A 146 2.43 -8.37 47.43
CA LEU A 146 2.30 -9.63 46.72
C LEU A 146 3.38 -10.57 47.25
N ALA A 147 2.98 -11.74 47.72
CA ALA A 147 3.88 -12.80 48.17
C ALA A 147 3.76 -14.02 47.25
N ASP A 148 4.86 -14.76 47.11
CA ASP A 148 4.87 -16.05 46.42
C ASP A 148 4.30 -17.18 47.31
N GLN A 149 4.23 -18.39 46.74
CA GLN A 149 3.75 -19.58 47.44
C GLN A 149 4.59 -19.97 48.68
N ASN A 150 5.81 -19.46 48.80
CA ASN A 150 6.70 -19.69 49.95
C ASN A 150 6.62 -18.54 50.98
N GLY A 151 5.74 -17.56 50.77
CA GLY A 151 5.56 -16.42 51.65
C GLY A 151 6.54 -15.27 51.41
N LYS A 152 7.40 -15.36 50.38
CA LYS A 152 8.37 -14.30 50.08
C LYS A 152 7.69 -13.14 49.38
N ILE A 153 7.86 -11.93 49.90
CA ILE A 153 7.26 -10.74 49.32
C ILE A 153 8.04 -10.31 48.07
N SER A 154 7.34 -10.19 46.94
CA SER A 154 7.89 -9.77 45.65
C SER A 154 7.69 -8.28 45.38
N VAL A 155 6.51 -7.75 45.73
CA VAL A 155 6.15 -6.34 45.51
C VAL A 155 5.42 -5.83 46.74
N TYR A 156 5.71 -4.60 47.18
CA TYR A 156 5.03 -3.97 48.30
C TYR A 156 4.94 -2.46 48.10
N ASN A 157 3.92 -1.84 48.68
CA ASN A 157 3.72 -0.40 48.59
C ASN A 157 4.40 0.37 49.73
N PRO A 158 4.57 1.70 49.63
CA PRO A 158 5.23 2.49 50.67
C PRO A 158 4.56 2.42 52.05
N PHE A 159 3.24 2.22 52.10
CA PHE A 159 2.53 2.08 53.38
C PHE A 159 2.86 0.78 54.11
N PHE A 160 3.04 -0.33 53.38
CA PHE A 160 3.55 -1.58 53.95
C PHE A 160 4.90 -1.38 54.64
N LEU A 161 5.86 -0.72 53.96
CA LEU A 161 7.17 -0.39 54.53
C LEU A 161 7.04 0.46 55.80
N LYS A 162 6.14 1.46 55.80
CA LYS A 162 5.89 2.30 57.00
C LYS A 162 5.42 1.47 58.19
N ILE A 163 4.51 0.51 57.98
CA ILE A 163 4.04 -0.36 59.06
C ILE A 163 5.14 -1.33 59.51
N ALA A 164 5.81 -1.99 58.56
CA ALA A 164 6.88 -2.94 58.86
C ALA A 164 8.01 -2.32 59.68
N ASN A 165 8.39 -1.08 59.37
CA ASN A 165 9.39 -0.32 60.13
C ASN A 165 8.91 0.03 61.56
N LYS A 166 7.61 0.24 61.78
CA LYS A 166 7.05 0.45 63.13
C LYS A 166 7.02 -0.83 63.97
N THR A 167 7.19 -2.01 63.35
CA THR A 167 7.10 -3.31 64.03
C THR A 167 8.44 -3.81 64.61
N GLY A 168 9.54 -3.07 64.42
CA GLY A 168 10.87 -3.43 64.95
C GLY A 168 11.61 -4.56 64.22
N ASN A 169 10.89 -5.46 63.53
CA ASN A 169 11.45 -6.61 62.78
C ASN A 169 11.28 -6.48 61.25
N ALA A 170 11.42 -5.28 60.69
CA ALA A 170 11.11 -4.98 59.29
C ALA A 170 11.79 -5.93 58.26
N ASN A 171 13.06 -6.29 58.49
CA ASN A 171 13.81 -7.17 57.58
C ASN A 171 13.27 -8.60 57.52
N GLN A 172 12.72 -9.10 58.63
CA GLN A 172 12.16 -10.44 58.74
C GLN A 172 10.80 -10.51 58.03
N VAL A 173 9.95 -9.50 58.25
CA VAL A 173 8.63 -9.39 57.61
C VAL A 173 8.72 -9.19 56.09
N LEU A 174 9.77 -8.52 55.62
CA LEU A 174 10.03 -8.33 54.18
C LEU A 174 10.49 -9.63 53.49
N HIS A 175 11.13 -10.55 54.20
CA HIS A 175 11.65 -11.81 53.62
C HIS A 175 10.62 -12.94 53.63
N ASN A 176 9.81 -13.05 54.69
CA ASN A 176 8.84 -14.12 54.81
C ASN A 176 7.59 -13.64 55.58
N PHE A 177 6.51 -13.41 54.85
CA PHE A 177 5.23 -13.00 55.44
C PHE A 177 4.62 -14.09 56.34
N ILE A 178 4.90 -15.36 56.08
CA ILE A 178 4.34 -16.48 56.85
C ILE A 178 4.93 -16.50 58.27
N GLU A 179 6.20 -16.14 58.42
CA GLU A 179 6.88 -16.05 59.72
C GLU A 179 6.21 -15.03 60.65
N LEU A 180 5.61 -13.97 60.09
CA LEU A 180 4.85 -12.98 60.87
C LEU A 180 3.68 -13.59 61.66
N PHE A 181 3.07 -14.65 61.14
CA PHE A 181 1.92 -15.34 61.77
C PHE A 181 2.31 -16.65 62.45
N ALA A 182 3.49 -17.19 62.15
CA ALA A 182 4.02 -18.38 62.82
C ALA A 182 4.47 -18.08 64.26
N ASP A 183 5.00 -16.87 64.52
CA ASP A 183 5.71 -16.55 65.76
C ASP A 183 4.82 -15.97 66.88
N SER A 184 3.64 -16.56 67.10
CA SER A 184 2.59 -16.19 68.08
C SER A 184 1.63 -15.04 67.68
N ARG A 185 0.40 -15.08 68.22
CA ARG A 185 -0.65 -14.04 68.05
C ARG A 185 -0.15 -12.62 68.34
N THR A 186 0.89 -12.49 69.15
CA THR A 186 1.52 -11.23 69.55
C THR A 186 2.22 -10.54 68.36
N SER A 187 2.88 -11.28 67.49
CA SER A 187 3.63 -10.75 66.33
C SER A 187 2.70 -10.23 65.24
N ALA A 188 1.63 -10.99 64.94
CA ALA A 188 0.55 -10.52 64.08
C ALA A 188 -0.19 -9.29 64.66
N GLY A 189 -0.40 -9.28 65.99
CA GLY A 189 -0.98 -8.13 66.69
C GLY A 189 -0.11 -6.87 66.63
N ASN A 190 1.20 -7.02 66.79
CA ASN A 190 2.16 -5.92 66.71
C ASN A 190 2.27 -5.31 65.30
N PHE A 191 2.06 -6.12 64.26
CA PHE A 191 2.05 -5.63 62.87
C PHE A 191 0.70 -5.00 62.47
N LEU A 192 -0.42 -5.63 62.85
CA LEU A 192 -1.76 -5.15 62.51
C LEU A 192 -2.23 -3.99 63.40
N GLY A 193 -1.72 -3.88 64.63
CA GLY A 193 -2.07 -2.82 65.59
C GLY A 193 -1.82 -1.41 65.07
N PRO A 194 -0.61 -1.07 64.58
CA PRO A 194 -0.32 0.21 63.95
C PRO A 194 -1.21 0.51 62.75
N ALA A 195 -1.50 -0.51 61.92
CA ALA A 195 -2.39 -0.37 60.76
C ALA A 195 -3.84 -0.01 61.16
N TYR A 196 -4.31 -0.55 62.29
CA TYR A 196 -5.66 -0.30 62.80
C TYR A 196 -5.80 1.07 63.46
N GLN A 197 -4.78 1.53 64.19
CA GLN A 197 -4.72 2.85 64.82
C GLN A 197 -4.68 3.99 63.79
N GLU A 198 -3.88 3.83 62.73
CA GLU A 198 -3.73 4.84 61.67
C GLU A 198 -5.04 5.01 60.87
N LYS A 199 -5.82 3.95 60.65
CA LYS A 199 -7.14 4.04 60.00
C LYS A 199 -8.19 4.80 60.84
N LYS A 200 -8.02 4.84 62.17
CA LYS A 200 -8.94 5.50 63.10
C LYS A 200 -8.72 7.02 63.19
N SER A 201 -7.53 7.53 62.83
CA SER A 201 -7.23 8.97 62.82
C SER A 201 -7.60 9.69 61.51
N PHE A 202 -8.04 8.94 60.50
CA PHE A 202 -8.47 9.48 59.20
C PHE A 202 -10.00 9.48 59.01
N ARG A 203 -10.76 9.06 60.04
CA ARG A 203 -12.20 9.32 60.16
C ARG A 203 -12.41 10.56 61.01
#